data_AF-A0AAD6Y478-F1
#
_entry.id   AF-A0AAD6Y478-F1
#
_cell.length_a   1.000
_cell.length_b   1.000
_cell.length_c   1.000
_cell.angle_alpha   90.00
_cell.angle_beta   90.00
_cell.angle_gamma   90.00
#
_symmetry.space_group_name_H-M   'P 1'
#
loop_
_entity.id
_entity.type
_entity.pdbx_description
1 polymer ?
#
loop_
_entity_poly.entity_id
_entity_poly.type
_entity_poly.pdbx_seq_one_letter_code
_entity_poly.pdbx_strand_id
1 'polypeptide(L)'
;MHNWLQGVLEHQLRVLWGIGRDARRTKNLAQFDADDEDLWTDEEISDSGGQEDAEDVRRDENNFDPEQWAEWREQYLRNTQSEGDDDDDDDGSTPRATPAPDFDDPMDGSMSEATPVPESNPPDEDDQTQDGNNDDNEFADIAVRGSWKFSKDSLEKIRHCIVEVSLPTHVVRLPGNLGEAKHGKLKAAQFLTLFSAILPLVIPDIQFDEDPQRHEAMLQSFCDLVEATHIVASFKTSNTAADLFMAKYSAYFGSIQTLFPDVDTLPTHHNSMHIPQILKNWGPLASQNEFMGERVNHTLQKIPTNDHLWDMDYTRLKQFTRMGRLSAKKHDKQLLDGPLQALDNILNPVDPKTVQAPTELDEEQLAKFLAKKSREIPLSIYTLILDYLAAVGEDKLSFYGTPNAAGITTLPSPDHRSMILPPRGRRRHKFHVDKRTYSVHTSHAATSLLQFYEPGVNPKQTSTGVIRAIYQIPLDNILRTFVIVRRHQPLADPFYGNHPGFQTKAVDSELEAVPIVIEAHQVIVHLSAWELPGPNGPIHRVCWGLNRGRR
;
A
#
# COMPACT_ATOMS: atom_id res chain seq x y z
N MET A 1 11.53 7.40 15.66
CA MET A 1 11.92 7.01 14.29
C MET A 1 10.89 7.56 13.31
N HIS A 2 10.73 8.88 13.36
CA HIS A 2 9.63 9.57 12.72
C HIS A 2 9.85 9.66 11.20
N ASN A 3 8.83 9.22 10.48
CA ASN A 3 8.18 10.07 9.49
C ASN A 3 8.77 10.12 8.06
N TRP A 4 8.96 8.98 7.40
CA TRP A 4 9.16 9.00 5.93
C TRP A 4 8.01 9.74 5.23
N LEU A 5 6.75 9.49 5.64
CA LEU A 5 5.55 10.00 4.96
C LEU A 5 5.26 11.48 5.24
N GLN A 6 5.28 11.93 6.49
CA GLN A 6 5.04 13.33 6.87
C GLN A 6 6.34 14.11 7.20
N GLY A 7 7.51 13.48 7.05
CA GLY A 7 8.81 14.15 7.13
C GLY A 7 9.36 14.33 5.72
N VAL A 8 9.83 13.27 5.07
CA VAL A 8 10.46 13.37 3.73
C VAL A 8 9.44 13.74 2.63
N LEU A 9 8.30 13.04 2.54
CA LEU A 9 7.34 13.31 1.46
C LEU A 9 6.57 14.62 1.67
N GLU A 10 6.26 14.97 2.91
CA GLU A 10 5.67 16.28 3.23
C GLU A 10 6.65 17.42 2.94
N HIS A 11 7.93 17.27 3.31
CA HIS A 11 8.98 18.24 2.96
C HIS A 11 9.06 18.45 1.45
N GLN A 12 9.11 17.36 0.66
CA GLN A 12 9.09 17.44 -0.80
C GLN A 12 7.85 18.21 -1.31
N LEU A 13 6.65 17.86 -0.84
CA LEU A 13 5.40 18.42 -1.34
C LEU A 13 5.21 19.91 -0.96
N ARG A 14 5.47 20.27 0.31
CA ARG A 14 5.16 21.59 0.86
C ARG A 14 6.32 22.58 0.74
N VAL A 15 7.52 22.15 1.10
CA VAL A 15 8.69 23.03 1.16
C VAL A 15 9.36 23.08 -0.20
N LEU A 16 9.69 21.94 -0.81
CA LEU A 16 10.40 21.98 -2.10
C LEU A 16 9.47 22.34 -3.26
N TRP A 17 8.23 21.82 -3.27
CA TRP A 17 7.28 22.06 -4.35
C TRP A 17 6.29 23.20 -4.12
N GLY A 18 6.20 23.72 -2.90
CA GLY A 18 5.34 24.85 -2.58
C GLY A 18 3.84 24.55 -2.61
N ILE A 19 3.42 23.28 -2.62
CA ILE A 19 2.00 22.91 -2.65
C ILE A 19 1.42 23.03 -1.24
N GLY A 20 0.36 23.84 -1.09
CA GLY A 20 -0.35 23.96 0.18
C GLY A 20 0.34 24.83 1.24
N ARG A 21 1.26 25.72 0.84
CA ARG A 21 1.76 26.80 1.70
C ARG A 21 0.63 27.80 1.98
N ASP A 22 0.33 28.06 3.25
CA ASP A 22 -0.79 28.91 3.63
C ASP A 22 -0.36 30.39 3.65
N ALA A 23 -0.98 31.23 2.81
CA ALA A 23 -0.72 32.67 2.74
C ALA A 23 -1.03 33.40 4.06
N ARG A 24 -1.89 32.82 4.92
CA ARG A 24 -2.20 33.36 6.25
C ARG A 24 -1.07 33.10 7.26
N ARG A 25 -0.40 31.94 7.18
CA ARG A 25 0.80 31.63 7.98
C ARG A 25 2.02 32.39 7.49
N THR A 26 2.17 32.58 6.17
CA THR A 26 3.25 33.41 5.60
C THR A 26 3.17 34.86 6.06
N LYS A 27 1.95 35.40 6.24
CA LYS A 27 1.75 36.75 6.81
C LYS A 27 2.10 36.82 8.29
N ASN A 28 1.74 35.81 9.08
CA ASN A 28 2.09 35.78 10.50
C ASN A 28 3.60 35.69 10.70
N LEU A 29 4.32 34.87 9.90
CA LEU A 29 5.79 34.82 9.93
C LEU A 29 6.44 36.15 9.50
N ALA A 30 5.96 36.76 8.40
CA ALA A 30 6.47 38.06 7.98
C ALA A 30 6.19 39.20 8.98
N GLN A 31 5.21 39.02 9.87
CA GLN A 31 4.91 39.95 10.96
C GLN A 31 5.80 39.70 12.18
N PHE A 32 6.10 38.42 12.48
CA PHE A 32 7.09 38.04 13.49
C PHE A 32 8.52 38.49 13.10
N ASP A 33 8.94 38.27 11.84
CA ASP A 33 10.25 38.73 11.35
C ASP A 33 10.38 40.26 11.38
N ALA A 34 9.28 41.00 11.18
CA ALA A 34 9.26 42.46 11.23
C ALA A 34 9.30 43.01 12.67
N ASP A 35 8.87 42.21 13.65
CA ASP A 35 8.93 42.53 15.08
C ASP A 35 10.27 42.08 15.72
N ASP A 36 11.00 41.14 15.08
CA ASP A 36 12.33 40.66 15.48
C ASP A 36 13.51 41.49 14.89
N GLU A 37 13.25 42.42 13.97
CA GLU A 37 14.28 43.34 13.42
C GLU A 37 14.87 44.32 14.46
N ASP A 38 14.35 44.37 15.69
CA ASP A 38 14.82 45.28 16.75
C ASP A 38 15.66 44.61 17.87
N LEU A 39 16.00 43.30 17.82
CA LEU A 39 16.61 42.63 18.99
C LEU A 39 17.74 41.60 18.79
N TRP A 40 18.41 41.51 17.64
CA TRP A 40 19.56 40.58 17.50
C TRP A 40 20.80 41.28 16.94
N THR A 41 21.87 41.35 17.74
CA THR A 41 23.19 41.86 17.34
C THR A 41 24.04 40.76 16.69
N ASP A 42 24.83 41.14 15.68
CA ASP A 42 25.66 40.30 14.80
C ASP A 42 26.70 39.34 15.47
N GLU A 43 26.74 39.22 16.80
CA GLU A 43 27.67 38.32 17.51
C GLU A 43 27.10 36.91 17.81
N GLU A 44 25.80 36.66 17.59
CA GLU A 44 25.18 35.32 17.83
C GLU A 44 24.84 34.54 16.54
N ILE A 45 25.11 35.09 15.34
CA ILE A 45 24.90 34.44 14.03
C ILE A 45 26.19 33.74 13.56
N SER A 46 26.82 32.98 14.44
CA SER A 46 28.07 32.25 14.13
C SER A 46 28.01 30.76 14.45
N ASP A 47 26.91 30.24 15.01
CA ASP A 47 26.87 28.88 15.58
C ASP A 47 25.89 27.92 14.88
N SER A 48 25.46 28.21 13.65
CA SER A 48 24.58 27.33 12.86
C SER A 48 25.30 26.75 11.63
N GLY A 49 26.08 25.69 11.86
CA GLY A 49 25.99 24.39 11.17
C GLY A 49 26.11 24.31 9.63
N GLY A 50 26.76 25.26 8.96
CA GLY A 50 26.79 25.27 7.48
C GLY A 50 27.92 24.48 6.81
N GLN A 51 28.98 24.11 7.54
CA GLN A 51 30.17 23.53 6.90
C GLN A 51 30.94 22.53 7.78
N GLU A 52 30.96 22.73 9.10
CA GLU A 52 31.55 21.77 10.05
C GLU A 52 30.73 20.48 10.14
N ASP A 53 29.40 20.55 10.17
CA ASP A 53 28.52 19.37 10.20
C ASP A 53 28.65 18.49 8.93
N ALA A 54 28.91 19.12 7.78
CA ALA A 54 29.14 18.40 6.52
C ALA A 54 30.52 17.70 6.50
N GLU A 55 31.51 18.27 7.19
CA GLU A 55 32.81 17.62 7.38
C GLU A 55 32.75 16.52 8.43
N ASP A 56 31.98 16.69 9.50
CA ASP A 56 31.77 15.65 10.53
C ASP A 56 31.02 14.43 9.99
N VAL A 57 30.00 14.62 9.14
CA VAL A 57 29.31 13.51 8.46
C VAL A 57 30.26 12.72 7.55
N ARG A 58 31.18 13.39 6.84
CA ARG A 58 32.20 12.73 6.02
C ARG A 58 33.28 12.08 6.88
N ARG A 59 33.54 12.60 8.06
CA ARG A 59 34.51 12.08 9.02
C ARG A 59 33.98 10.80 9.67
N ASP A 60 32.70 10.78 10.05
CA ASP A 60 32.03 9.61 10.63
C ASP A 60 31.88 8.48 9.61
N GLU A 61 31.60 8.79 8.33
CA GLU A 61 31.60 7.79 7.26
C GLU A 61 33.00 7.16 7.05
N ASN A 62 34.07 7.93 7.24
CA ASN A 62 35.46 7.45 7.11
C ASN A 62 36.03 6.81 8.40
N ASN A 63 35.48 7.12 9.57
CA ASN A 63 35.91 6.58 10.88
C ASN A 63 35.07 5.40 11.37
N PHE A 64 34.04 4.98 10.62
CA PHE A 64 33.24 3.81 10.99
C PHE A 64 34.06 2.53 10.92
N ASP A 65 34.45 2.01 12.10
CA ASP A 65 35.16 0.75 12.24
C ASP A 65 34.17 -0.39 12.57
N PRO A 66 33.95 -1.34 11.64
CA PRO A 66 33.02 -2.45 11.83
C PRO A 66 33.39 -3.38 12.99
N GLU A 67 34.68 -3.51 13.33
CA GLU A 67 35.13 -4.38 14.42
C GLU A 67 34.85 -3.73 15.77
N GLN A 68 35.10 -2.43 15.90
CA GLN A 68 34.84 -1.66 17.11
C GLN A 68 33.33 -1.61 17.44
N TRP A 69 32.48 -1.53 16.41
CA TRP A 69 31.03 -1.64 16.56
C TRP A 69 30.58 -3.06 16.98
N ALA A 70 31.23 -4.11 16.45
CA ALA A 70 30.95 -5.48 16.84
C ALA A 70 31.32 -5.76 18.31
N GLU A 71 32.45 -5.22 18.77
CA GLU A 71 32.86 -5.29 20.17
C GLU A 71 31.89 -4.55 21.09
N TRP A 72 31.47 -3.33 20.74
CA TRP A 72 30.47 -2.58 21.50
C TRP A 72 29.14 -3.35 21.59
N ARG A 73 28.69 -3.94 20.47
CA ARG A 73 27.49 -4.77 20.43
C ARG A 73 27.60 -6.01 21.32
N GLU A 74 28.73 -6.70 21.31
CA GLU A 74 28.96 -7.84 22.22
C GLU A 74 28.99 -7.41 23.68
N GLN A 75 29.57 -6.25 23.98
CA GLN A 75 29.63 -5.71 25.34
C GLN A 75 28.25 -5.30 25.85
N TYR A 76 27.44 -4.69 24.98
CA TYR A 76 26.05 -4.36 25.26
C TYR A 76 25.21 -5.62 25.54
N LEU A 77 25.33 -6.67 24.70
CA LEU A 77 24.65 -7.95 24.90
C LEU A 77 25.07 -8.64 26.21
N ARG A 78 26.34 -8.53 26.58
CA ARG A 78 26.90 -9.10 27.83
C ARG A 78 26.38 -8.39 29.07
N ASN A 79 26.26 -7.06 29.03
CA ASN A 79 25.72 -6.27 30.13
C ASN A 79 24.21 -6.46 30.30
N THR A 80 23.47 -6.67 29.21
CA THR A 80 22.03 -7.01 29.30
C THR A 80 21.76 -8.44 29.78
N GLN A 81 22.77 -9.32 29.80
CA GLN A 81 22.66 -10.68 30.34
C GLN A 81 23.04 -10.79 31.82
N SER A 82 23.68 -9.77 32.42
CA SER A 82 24.13 -9.82 33.82
C SER A 82 23.17 -9.21 34.85
N GLU A 83 22.01 -8.68 34.44
CA GLU A 83 20.99 -8.11 35.34
C GLU A 83 19.79 -9.06 35.56
N GLY A 84 20.03 -10.37 35.62
CA GLY A 84 18.98 -11.35 35.84
C GLY A 84 19.49 -12.69 36.36
N ASP A 85 20.11 -12.69 37.54
CA ASP A 85 20.33 -13.90 38.34
C ASP A 85 19.87 -13.61 39.76
N ASP A 86 18.58 -13.88 40.01
CA ASP A 86 18.02 -14.33 41.29
C ASP A 86 16.52 -14.62 41.05
N ASP A 87 16.22 -15.79 40.47
CA ASP A 87 15.08 -16.65 40.84
C ASP A 87 15.08 -17.91 39.95
N ASP A 88 15.43 -19.04 40.57
CA ASP A 88 15.33 -20.39 40.02
C ASP A 88 13.87 -20.78 39.76
N ASP A 89 13.51 -21.08 38.50
CA ASP A 89 12.61 -22.19 38.17
C ASP A 89 12.76 -22.62 36.68
N ASP A 90 12.90 -23.93 36.54
CA ASP A 90 13.19 -24.76 35.37
C ASP A 90 11.99 -24.88 34.40
N ASP A 91 12.13 -24.43 33.14
CA ASP A 91 11.72 -25.15 31.91
C ASP A 91 12.21 -24.38 30.66
N GLY A 92 12.86 -25.11 29.76
CA GLY A 92 13.51 -24.56 28.58
C GLY A 92 12.53 -24.17 27.47
N SER A 93 12.60 -22.91 27.05
CA SER A 93 12.53 -22.45 25.65
C SER A 93 12.57 -20.93 25.65
N THR A 94 13.52 -20.35 24.92
CA THR A 94 13.45 -18.94 24.53
C THR A 94 12.08 -18.69 23.88
N PRO A 95 11.28 -17.70 24.32
CA PRO A 95 9.98 -17.48 23.71
C PRO A 95 10.21 -17.04 22.26
N ARG A 96 9.88 -17.95 21.35
CA ARG A 96 9.64 -17.63 19.94
C ARG A 96 8.69 -16.43 19.92
N ALA A 97 9.03 -15.40 19.14
CA ALA A 97 8.19 -14.23 18.93
C ALA A 97 6.73 -14.68 18.80
N THR A 98 5.92 -14.31 19.78
CA THR A 98 4.48 -14.56 19.74
C THR A 98 3.95 -13.78 18.54
N PRO A 99 3.11 -14.38 17.68
CA PRO A 99 2.38 -13.61 16.69
C PRO A 99 1.63 -12.51 17.44
N ALA A 100 1.82 -11.26 17.03
CA ALA A 100 1.03 -10.16 17.56
C ALA A 100 -0.46 -10.53 17.42
N PRO A 101 -1.31 -10.24 18.43
CA PRO A 101 -2.74 -10.44 18.26
C PRO A 101 -3.20 -9.59 17.08
N ASP A 102 -3.72 -10.26 16.04
CA ASP A 102 -4.39 -9.63 14.91
C ASP A 102 -5.66 -8.94 15.42
N PHE A 103 -5.51 -7.67 15.84
CA PHE A 103 -6.61 -6.75 16.06
C PHE A 103 -7.08 -6.22 14.69
N ASP A 104 -7.65 -7.12 13.90
CA ASP A 104 -8.45 -6.77 12.75
C ASP A 104 -9.91 -6.62 13.22
N ASP A 105 -10.36 -5.39 13.41
CA ASP A 105 -11.77 -5.11 13.68
C ASP A 105 -12.57 -5.03 12.34
N PRO A 106 -13.80 -5.55 12.27
CA PRO A 106 -14.53 -5.82 11.04
C PRO A 106 -15.43 -4.65 10.61
N MET A 107 -14.86 -3.46 10.49
CA MET A 107 -15.57 -2.28 9.95
C MET A 107 -15.25 -1.96 8.48
N ASP A 108 -14.62 -2.88 7.75
CA ASP A 108 -14.48 -2.84 6.27
C ASP A 108 -15.66 -3.54 5.54
N GLY A 109 -16.69 -3.91 6.28
CA GLY A 109 -17.90 -4.53 5.73
C GLY A 109 -18.96 -3.48 5.37
N SER A 110 -19.14 -3.27 4.07
CA SER A 110 -20.30 -2.57 3.45
C SER A 110 -20.18 -1.06 3.22
N MET A 111 -19.38 -0.68 2.22
CA MET A 111 -19.71 0.43 1.33
C MET A 111 -20.01 -0.15 -0.06
N SER A 112 -21.24 -0.60 -0.27
CA SER A 112 -21.73 -0.96 -1.59
C SER A 112 -22.89 -0.06 -1.98
N GLU A 113 -22.57 1.14 -2.45
CA GLU A 113 -23.28 1.83 -3.53
C GLU A 113 -22.39 2.97 -4.01
N ALA A 114 -22.42 3.26 -5.31
CA ALA A 114 -21.62 4.29 -5.93
C ALA A 114 -21.97 5.66 -5.34
N THR A 115 -21.14 6.14 -4.41
CA THR A 115 -21.25 7.50 -3.89
C THR A 115 -20.49 8.44 -4.84
N PRO A 116 -21.15 9.52 -5.33
CA PRO A 116 -20.48 10.54 -6.12
C PRO A 116 -19.41 11.26 -5.28
N VAL A 117 -18.46 11.90 -5.95
CA VAL A 117 -17.47 12.81 -5.35
C VAL A 117 -18.23 13.77 -4.42
N PRO A 118 -17.88 13.87 -3.12
CA PRO A 118 -18.54 14.83 -2.25
C PRO A 118 -18.10 16.24 -2.66
N GLU A 119 -19.04 17.04 -3.14
CA GLU A 119 -18.89 18.50 -3.06
C GLU A 119 -18.93 18.87 -1.58
N SER A 120 -17.78 19.27 -1.03
CA SER A 120 -17.62 19.82 0.32
C SER A 120 -18.23 18.99 1.45
N ASN A 121 -17.40 18.24 2.17
CA ASN A 121 -17.81 17.82 3.51
C ASN A 121 -18.11 19.07 4.36
N PRO A 122 -19.27 19.16 5.03
CA PRO A 122 -19.47 20.15 6.08
C PRO A 122 -18.46 19.90 7.21
N PRO A 123 -18.08 20.94 7.98
CA PRO A 123 -17.18 20.77 9.09
C PRO A 123 -17.80 19.82 10.12
N ASP A 124 -17.04 18.80 10.52
CA ASP A 124 -17.37 17.97 11.68
C ASP A 124 -17.30 18.88 12.93
N GLU A 125 -18.45 19.39 13.35
CA GLU A 125 -18.64 20.00 14.68
C GLU A 125 -18.72 18.87 15.71
N ASP A 126 -17.57 18.38 16.20
CA ASP A 126 -17.42 17.76 17.54
C ASP A 126 -15.97 17.32 17.81
N ASP A 127 -15.00 18.22 17.59
CA ASP A 127 -13.61 18.03 18.07
C ASP A 127 -13.08 19.28 18.77
N GLN A 128 -13.88 19.79 19.73
CA GLN A 128 -13.41 20.78 20.70
C GLN A 128 -13.09 20.11 22.04
N THR A 129 -12.08 19.23 22.06
CA THR A 129 -11.32 19.02 23.29
C THR A 129 -10.13 19.97 23.27
N GLN A 130 -10.16 20.97 24.15
CA GLN A 130 -9.02 21.83 24.47
C GLN A 130 -7.88 20.96 24.98
N ASP A 131 -6.92 20.64 24.12
CA ASP A 131 -5.61 20.14 24.53
C ASP A 131 -4.62 21.31 24.48
N GLY A 132 -4.03 21.62 25.63
CA GLY A 132 -3.20 22.78 25.89
C GLY A 132 -1.72 22.58 25.57
N ASN A 133 -1.39 21.69 24.65
CA ASN A 133 -0.02 21.47 24.18
C ASN A 133 0.08 21.90 22.72
N ASN A 134 0.51 23.14 22.51
CA ASN A 134 0.98 23.62 21.21
C ASN A 134 2.30 22.90 20.85
N ASP A 135 2.21 21.66 20.35
CA ASP A 135 3.26 21.05 19.51
C ASP A 135 3.12 21.49 18.04
N ASP A 136 2.44 22.62 17.80
CA ASP A 136 2.20 23.22 16.49
C ASP A 136 3.45 23.80 15.81
N ASN A 137 4.64 23.64 16.41
CA ASN A 137 5.92 24.09 15.88
C ASN A 137 6.67 23.03 15.07
N GLU A 138 6.10 21.84 14.82
CA GLU A 138 6.89 20.74 14.26
C GLU A 138 7.41 20.99 12.82
N PHE A 139 6.83 21.91 12.06
CA PHE A 139 7.46 22.46 10.87
C PHE A 139 7.02 23.91 10.72
N ALA A 140 7.88 24.87 11.09
CA ALA A 140 7.74 26.23 10.58
C ALA A 140 7.59 26.12 9.05
N ASP A 141 6.59 26.80 8.49
CA ASP A 141 6.52 26.99 7.05
C ASP A 141 7.79 27.78 6.68
N ILE A 142 8.89 27.08 6.36
CA ILE A 142 10.11 27.67 5.81
C ILE A 142 9.74 28.10 4.39
N ALA A 143 8.97 29.17 4.30
CA ALA A 143 8.73 29.88 3.07
C ALA A 143 10.05 30.55 2.70
N VAL A 144 10.98 29.78 2.14
CA VAL A 144 12.23 30.30 1.61
C VAL A 144 11.86 31.35 0.56
N ARG A 145 12.18 32.62 0.83
CA ARG A 145 11.96 33.72 -0.11
C ARG A 145 12.73 33.39 -1.39
N GLY A 146 12.02 33.23 -2.51
CA GLY A 146 12.64 32.83 -3.80
C GLY A 146 12.55 31.34 -4.15
N SER A 147 11.97 30.50 -3.29
CA SER A 147 11.81 29.07 -3.56
C SER A 147 11.00 28.79 -4.82
N TRP A 148 11.41 27.76 -5.56
CA TRP A 148 10.64 27.19 -6.66
C TRP A 148 9.22 26.77 -6.22
N LYS A 149 8.27 26.84 -7.14
CA LYS A 149 6.88 26.41 -6.92
C LYS A 149 6.28 25.87 -8.20
N PHE A 150 5.33 24.95 -8.08
CA PHE A 150 4.56 24.54 -9.25
C PHE A 150 3.82 25.72 -9.90
N SER A 151 3.83 25.72 -11.23
CA SER A 151 2.90 26.54 -12.00
C SER A 151 1.46 26.10 -11.71
N LYS A 152 0.52 27.02 -11.86
CA LYS A 152 -0.92 26.72 -11.68
C LYS A 152 -1.38 25.61 -12.62
N ASP A 153 -0.88 25.61 -13.85
CA ASP A 153 -1.22 24.63 -14.87
C ASP A 153 -0.72 23.22 -14.52
N SER A 154 0.51 23.11 -14.01
CA SER A 154 1.06 21.83 -13.54
C SER A 154 0.30 21.29 -12.32
N LEU A 155 -0.08 22.17 -11.39
CA LEU A 155 -0.90 21.76 -10.24
C LEU A 155 -2.30 21.30 -10.66
N GLU A 156 -2.91 21.98 -11.64
CA GLU A 156 -4.23 21.59 -12.16
C GLU A 156 -4.18 20.23 -12.87
N LYS A 157 -3.10 19.90 -13.59
CA LYS A 157 -2.88 18.54 -14.12
C LYS A 157 -2.87 17.48 -13.00
N ILE A 158 -2.19 17.76 -11.89
CA ILE A 158 -2.16 16.85 -10.72
C ILE A 158 -3.57 16.68 -10.16
N ARG A 159 -4.31 17.77 -9.97
CA ARG A 159 -5.70 17.76 -9.46
C ARG A 159 -6.63 16.99 -10.38
N HIS A 160 -6.54 17.22 -11.68
CA HIS A 160 -7.29 16.48 -12.69
C HIS A 160 -6.98 14.98 -12.65
N CYS A 161 -5.71 14.60 -12.51
CA CYS A 161 -5.34 13.20 -12.31
C CYS A 161 -5.95 12.61 -11.03
N ILE A 162 -5.94 13.34 -9.90
CA ILE A 162 -6.54 12.89 -8.63
C ILE A 162 -8.04 12.61 -8.77
N VAL A 163 -8.75 13.41 -9.56
CA VAL A 163 -10.20 13.25 -9.78
C VAL A 163 -10.50 12.06 -10.68
N GLU A 164 -9.77 11.92 -11.80
CA GLU A 164 -10.04 10.94 -12.85
C GLU A 164 -9.38 9.56 -12.61
N VAL A 165 -8.41 9.46 -11.69
CA VAL A 165 -7.69 8.22 -11.45
C VAL A 165 -8.64 7.12 -10.95
N SER A 166 -8.59 5.97 -11.60
CA SER A 166 -9.25 4.74 -11.17
C SER A 166 -8.49 4.13 -10.00
N LEU A 167 -8.93 4.43 -8.77
CA LEU A 167 -8.40 3.84 -7.54
C LEU A 167 -9.29 2.73 -6.98
N PRO A 168 -8.70 1.61 -6.49
CA PRO A 168 -9.44 0.56 -5.80
C PRO A 168 -10.14 1.09 -4.54
N THR A 169 -11.27 0.47 -4.17
CA THR A 169 -12.12 0.96 -3.06
C THR A 169 -11.45 0.97 -1.70
N HIS A 170 -10.45 0.10 -1.48
CA HIS A 170 -9.72 0.01 -0.21
C HIS A 170 -8.54 1.00 -0.10
N VAL A 171 -8.29 1.78 -1.15
CA VAL A 171 -7.22 2.80 -1.17
C VAL A 171 -7.82 4.14 -0.79
N VAL A 172 -7.13 4.86 0.10
CA VAL A 172 -7.57 6.18 0.57
C VAL A 172 -7.58 7.15 -0.61
N ARG A 173 -8.75 7.72 -0.92
CA ARG A 173 -8.86 8.75 -1.95
C ARG A 173 -8.30 10.07 -1.46
N LEU A 174 -7.64 10.78 -2.39
CA LEU A 174 -7.18 12.14 -2.14
C LEU A 174 -8.27 13.15 -2.47
N PRO A 175 -8.25 14.32 -1.81
CA PRO A 175 -9.10 15.45 -2.18
C PRO A 175 -8.75 15.97 -3.58
N GLY A 176 -9.77 16.30 -4.38
CA GLY A 176 -9.56 16.90 -5.70
C GLY A 176 -8.93 18.31 -5.65
N ASN A 177 -9.01 19.00 -4.51
CA ASN A 177 -8.49 20.36 -4.31
C ASN A 177 -7.13 20.41 -3.60
N LEU A 178 -6.23 19.47 -3.93
CA LEU A 178 -4.88 19.39 -3.36
C LEU A 178 -4.17 20.76 -3.38
N GLY A 179 -3.67 21.19 -2.22
CA GLY A 179 -2.94 22.46 -2.05
C GLY A 179 -3.80 23.69 -1.74
N GLU A 180 -5.12 23.55 -1.62
CA GLU A 180 -5.99 24.65 -1.15
C GLU A 180 -6.14 24.65 0.37
N ALA A 181 -6.14 25.85 0.97
CA ALA A 181 -6.30 26.04 2.42
C ALA A 181 -7.57 25.40 2.99
N LYS A 182 -8.62 25.22 2.17
CA LYS A 182 -9.89 24.59 2.58
C LYS A 182 -9.77 23.12 3.00
N HIS A 183 -8.71 22.40 2.63
CA HIS A 183 -8.59 20.97 2.92
C HIS A 183 -7.78 20.64 4.18
N GLY A 184 -6.89 21.52 4.64
CA GLY A 184 -6.02 21.24 5.78
C GLY A 184 -4.85 20.29 5.46
N LYS A 185 -4.34 19.58 6.49
CA LYS A 185 -3.14 18.74 6.42
C LYS A 185 -3.45 17.34 5.86
N LEU A 186 -2.63 16.86 4.92
CA LEU A 186 -2.70 15.48 4.44
C LEU A 186 -2.29 14.49 5.54
N LYS A 187 -3.00 13.36 5.63
CA LYS A 187 -2.65 12.24 6.50
C LYS A 187 -1.59 11.35 5.86
N ALA A 188 -0.86 10.58 6.67
CA ALA A 188 0.22 9.71 6.20
C ALA A 188 -0.21 8.74 5.07
N ALA A 189 -1.39 8.11 5.19
CA ALA A 189 -1.91 7.22 4.15
C ALA A 189 -2.21 7.92 2.81
N GLN A 190 -2.57 9.21 2.86
CA GLN A 190 -2.79 10.03 1.67
C GLN A 190 -1.45 10.40 1.02
N PHE A 191 -0.41 10.74 1.80
CA PHE A 191 0.95 10.91 1.28
C PHE A 191 1.45 9.66 0.57
N LEU A 192 1.29 8.49 1.19
CA LEU A 192 1.70 7.24 0.56
C LEU A 192 0.97 7.03 -0.77
N THR A 193 -0.36 7.18 -0.80
CA THR A 193 -1.15 7.02 -2.03
C THR A 193 -0.75 8.02 -3.12
N LEU A 194 -0.48 9.27 -2.73
CA LEU A 194 -0.03 10.32 -3.64
C LEU A 194 1.28 9.93 -4.33
N PHE A 195 2.32 9.60 -3.54
CA PHE A 195 3.66 9.34 -4.07
C PHE A 195 3.82 7.95 -4.69
N SER A 196 3.10 6.93 -4.23
CA SER A 196 3.25 5.58 -4.75
C SER A 196 2.27 5.21 -5.86
N ALA A 197 1.17 5.93 -6.06
CA ALA A 197 0.11 5.50 -6.99
C ALA A 197 -0.45 6.59 -7.91
N ILE A 198 -0.35 7.88 -7.54
CA ILE A 198 -0.91 8.99 -8.33
C ILE A 198 0.18 9.77 -9.05
N LEU A 199 1.17 10.31 -8.32
CA LEU A 199 2.26 11.08 -8.92
C LEU A 199 3.03 10.30 -10.00
N PRO A 200 3.32 8.98 -9.84
CA PRO A 200 3.92 8.19 -10.91
C PRO A 200 3.13 8.18 -12.23
N LEU A 201 1.81 8.46 -12.21
CA LEU A 201 0.97 8.51 -13.40
C LEU A 201 1.01 9.87 -14.10
N VAL A 202 1.15 10.97 -13.36
CA VAL A 202 0.99 12.33 -13.89
C VAL A 202 2.30 13.09 -14.08
N ILE A 203 3.30 12.85 -13.22
CA ILE A 203 4.58 13.58 -13.24
C ILE A 203 5.32 13.52 -14.58
N PRO A 204 5.26 12.42 -15.37
CA PRO A 204 5.93 12.41 -16.67
C PRO A 204 5.41 13.46 -17.67
N ASP A 205 4.19 13.99 -17.48
CA ASP A 205 3.61 15.05 -18.32
C ASP A 205 3.75 16.46 -17.71
N ILE A 206 4.44 16.56 -16.58
CA ILE A 206 4.61 17.80 -15.84
C ILE A 206 5.94 18.43 -16.20
N GLN A 207 5.86 19.66 -16.70
CA GLN A 207 7.03 20.50 -16.86
C GLN A 207 7.35 21.16 -15.52
N PHE A 208 8.50 20.83 -14.95
CA PHE A 208 8.98 21.39 -13.70
C PHE A 208 9.68 22.74 -13.91
N ASP A 209 10.49 22.87 -14.95
CA ASP A 209 11.23 24.10 -15.19
C ASP A 209 11.26 24.46 -16.67
N GLU A 210 11.48 25.73 -16.96
CA GLU A 210 11.72 26.21 -18.33
C GLU A 210 13.12 25.82 -18.79
N ASP A 211 14.09 25.77 -17.86
CA ASP A 211 15.42 25.25 -18.14
C ASP A 211 15.37 23.71 -18.29
N PRO A 212 15.72 23.16 -19.47
CA PRO A 212 15.70 21.72 -19.70
C PRO A 212 16.61 20.94 -18.76
N GLN A 213 17.77 21.49 -18.37
CA GLN A 213 18.71 20.79 -17.49
C GLN A 213 18.15 20.67 -16.07
N ARG A 214 17.64 21.78 -15.53
CA ARG A 214 16.98 21.80 -14.23
C ARG A 214 15.70 20.96 -14.21
N HIS A 215 14.91 20.97 -15.29
CA HIS A 215 13.74 20.11 -15.42
C HIS A 215 14.10 18.63 -15.32
N GLU A 216 15.09 18.17 -16.09
CA GLU A 216 15.53 16.77 -16.08
C GLU A 216 16.08 16.38 -14.69
N ALA A 217 16.85 17.26 -14.05
CA ALA A 217 17.37 17.02 -12.71
C ALA A 217 16.25 16.91 -11.65
N MET A 218 15.22 17.75 -11.72
CA MET A 218 14.05 17.64 -10.83
C MET A 218 13.25 16.37 -11.09
N LEU A 219 13.10 15.97 -12.35
CA LEU A 219 12.40 14.75 -12.73
C LEU A 219 13.16 13.52 -12.20
N GLN A 220 14.47 13.45 -12.42
CA GLN A 220 15.33 12.38 -11.91
C GLN A 220 15.34 12.33 -10.37
N SER A 221 15.40 13.49 -9.71
CA SER A 221 15.29 13.61 -8.25
C SER A 221 13.98 12.98 -7.75
N PHE A 222 12.85 13.33 -8.38
CA PHE A 222 11.57 12.71 -8.04
C PHE A 222 11.55 11.21 -8.32
N CYS A 223 12.19 10.75 -9.40
CA CYS A 223 12.29 9.34 -9.72
C CYS A 223 12.94 8.54 -8.59
N ASP A 224 14.07 9.03 -8.09
CA ASP A 224 14.80 8.37 -7.02
C ASP A 224 14.01 8.38 -5.69
N LEU A 225 13.23 9.45 -5.43
CA LEU A 225 12.32 9.53 -4.28
C LEU A 225 11.19 8.48 -4.33
N VAL A 226 10.56 8.29 -5.49
CA VAL A 226 9.48 7.30 -5.68
C VAL A 226 10.02 5.89 -5.49
N GLU A 227 11.19 5.59 -6.05
CA GLU A 227 11.84 4.29 -5.86
C GLU A 227 12.15 4.01 -4.39
N ALA A 228 12.73 4.98 -3.69
CA ALA A 228 12.99 4.89 -2.26
C ALA A 228 11.69 4.68 -1.46
N THR A 229 10.61 5.38 -1.84
CA THR A 229 9.28 5.25 -1.21
C THR A 229 8.69 3.85 -1.40
N HIS A 230 8.82 3.25 -2.58
CA HIS A 230 8.37 1.88 -2.82
C HIS A 230 9.12 0.86 -1.95
N ILE A 231 10.42 1.05 -1.73
CA ILE A 231 11.21 0.17 -0.86
C ILE A 231 10.77 0.32 0.60
N VAL A 232 10.66 1.56 1.11
CA VAL A 232 10.24 1.84 2.49
C VAL A 232 8.82 1.33 2.76
N ALA A 233 7.91 1.51 1.81
CA ALA A 233 6.53 1.08 1.95
C ALA A 233 6.38 -0.45 1.83
N SER A 234 7.36 -1.18 1.32
CA SER A 234 7.30 -2.62 1.15
C SER A 234 7.27 -3.38 2.48
N PHE A 235 6.43 -4.42 2.56
CA PHE A 235 6.42 -5.43 3.62
C PHE A 235 7.41 -6.57 3.37
N LYS A 236 8.27 -6.43 2.37
CA LYS A 236 9.40 -7.31 2.07
C LYS A 236 10.66 -6.49 1.90
N THR A 237 11.75 -6.98 2.47
CA THR A 237 13.06 -6.36 2.34
C THR A 237 14.13 -7.41 2.08
N SER A 238 15.28 -6.96 1.62
CA SER A 238 16.51 -7.72 1.43
C SER A 238 17.69 -6.77 1.55
N ASN A 239 18.91 -7.29 1.76
CA ASN A 239 20.11 -6.45 1.77
C ASN A 239 20.25 -5.67 0.45
N THR A 240 19.92 -6.29 -0.68
CA THR A 240 19.90 -5.64 -1.99
C THR A 240 18.88 -4.51 -2.08
N ALA A 241 17.70 -4.64 -1.49
CA ALA A 241 16.71 -3.57 -1.44
C ALA A 241 17.17 -2.42 -0.52
N ALA A 242 17.82 -2.75 0.60
CA ALA A 242 18.40 -1.75 1.50
C ALA A 242 19.54 -0.96 0.82
N ASP A 243 20.42 -1.63 0.09
CA ASP A 243 21.51 -0.99 -0.67
C ASP A 243 20.96 -0.12 -1.80
N LEU A 244 19.92 -0.60 -2.50
CA LEU A 244 19.22 0.18 -3.52
C LEU A 244 18.56 1.41 -2.91
N PHE A 245 17.93 1.31 -1.75
CA PHE A 245 17.38 2.45 -1.04
C PHE A 245 18.47 3.47 -0.73
N MET A 246 19.62 3.05 -0.18
CA MET A 246 20.73 3.96 0.12
C MET A 246 21.19 4.71 -1.13
N ALA A 247 21.44 3.98 -2.23
CA ALA A 247 21.89 4.59 -3.47
C ALA A 247 20.89 5.63 -4.01
N LYS A 248 19.59 5.29 -3.99
CA LYS A 248 18.51 6.14 -4.50
C LYS A 248 18.28 7.35 -3.62
N TYR A 249 18.24 7.13 -2.31
CA TYR A 249 17.99 8.19 -1.36
C TYR A 249 19.17 9.18 -1.26
N SER A 250 20.42 8.71 -1.33
CA SER A 250 21.59 9.59 -1.40
C SER A 250 21.61 10.42 -2.69
N ALA A 251 21.24 9.83 -3.83
CA ALA A 251 21.10 10.57 -5.10
C ALA A 251 20.01 11.65 -5.02
N TYR A 252 18.83 11.29 -4.49
CA TYR A 252 17.76 12.25 -4.22
C TYR A 252 18.22 13.36 -3.27
N PHE A 253 18.82 13.02 -2.14
CA PHE A 253 19.24 13.99 -1.13
C PHE A 253 20.31 14.96 -1.67
N GLY A 254 21.34 14.46 -2.37
CA GLY A 254 22.33 15.33 -3.00
C GLY A 254 21.74 16.20 -4.12
N SER A 255 20.72 15.70 -4.84
CA SER A 255 20.05 16.48 -5.88
C SER A 255 19.24 17.65 -5.30
N ILE A 256 18.52 17.45 -4.18
CA ILE A 256 17.72 18.53 -3.58
C ILE A 256 18.59 19.64 -3.01
N GLN A 257 19.77 19.32 -2.46
CA GLN A 257 20.74 20.32 -1.99
C GLN A 257 21.28 21.18 -3.15
N THR A 258 21.42 20.59 -4.35
CA THR A 258 21.87 21.32 -5.53
C THR A 258 20.75 22.12 -6.19
N LEU A 259 19.53 21.56 -6.24
CA LEU A 259 18.36 22.16 -6.89
C LEU A 259 17.72 23.27 -6.06
N PHE A 260 17.84 23.17 -4.73
CA PHE A 260 17.26 24.07 -3.73
C PHE A 260 18.31 24.41 -2.65
N PRO A 261 19.40 25.11 -3.02
CA PRO A 261 20.50 25.42 -2.11
C PRO A 261 20.07 26.33 -0.94
N ASP A 262 19.00 27.09 -1.13
CA ASP A 262 18.46 28.02 -0.13
C ASP A 262 17.51 27.35 0.88
N VAL A 263 17.32 26.02 0.81
CA VAL A 263 16.44 25.27 1.72
C VAL A 263 17.27 24.50 2.72
N ASP A 264 17.03 24.77 4.01
CA ASP A 264 17.72 24.09 5.10
C ASP A 264 17.46 22.58 5.12
N THR A 265 18.48 21.82 5.48
CA THR A 265 18.37 20.38 5.64
C THR A 265 17.65 20.05 6.94
N LEU A 266 16.54 19.34 6.84
CA LEU A 266 15.80 18.87 8.01
C LEU A 266 16.46 17.63 8.67
N PRO A 267 16.37 17.50 10.01
CA PRO A 267 16.84 16.29 10.71
C PRO A 267 16.21 14.99 10.21
N THR A 268 15.00 15.04 9.67
CA THR A 268 14.31 13.90 9.05
C THR A 268 15.09 13.31 7.87
N HIS A 269 15.85 14.13 7.15
CA HIS A 269 16.70 13.65 6.07
C HIS A 269 17.89 12.85 6.59
N HIS A 270 18.55 13.31 7.66
CA HIS A 270 19.59 12.57 8.36
C HIS A 270 19.05 11.23 8.90
N ASN A 271 17.91 11.25 9.58
CA ASN A 271 17.28 10.04 10.11
C ASN A 271 16.98 8.99 9.03
N SER A 272 16.63 9.44 7.83
CA SER A 272 16.34 8.54 6.70
C SER A 272 17.59 7.83 6.15
N MET A 273 18.80 8.38 6.37
CA MET A 273 20.06 7.71 5.99
C MET A 273 20.32 6.43 6.80
N HIS A 274 19.67 6.26 7.95
CA HIS A 274 19.77 5.06 8.79
C HIS A 274 18.80 3.94 8.38
N ILE A 275 17.85 4.22 7.47
CA ILE A 275 16.86 3.24 7.00
C ILE A 275 17.50 1.95 6.44
N PRO A 276 18.58 1.98 5.62
CA PRO A 276 19.23 0.76 5.15
C PRO A 276 19.63 -0.20 6.27
N GLN A 277 20.18 0.33 7.37
CA GLN A 277 20.61 -0.49 8.49
C GLN A 277 19.41 -1.09 9.23
N ILE A 278 18.33 -0.32 9.36
CA ILE A 278 17.05 -0.80 9.91
C ILE A 278 16.49 -1.92 9.03
N LEU A 279 16.47 -1.74 7.71
CA LEU A 279 15.99 -2.74 6.76
C LEU A 279 16.79 -4.05 6.82
N LYS A 280 18.12 -3.97 6.98
CA LYS A 280 19.01 -5.15 7.08
C LYS A 280 18.86 -5.89 8.42
N ASN A 281 18.71 -5.16 9.53
CA ASN A 281 18.74 -5.75 10.87
C ASN A 281 17.36 -6.11 11.43
N TRP A 282 16.34 -5.28 11.17
CA TRP A 282 15.02 -5.34 11.81
C TRP A 282 13.90 -5.75 10.85
N GLY A 283 14.22 -5.85 9.55
CA GLY A 283 13.26 -6.21 8.51
C GLY A 283 12.52 -4.99 7.93
N PRO A 284 11.39 -5.21 7.24
CA PRO A 284 10.70 -4.18 6.47
C PRO A 284 10.19 -3.03 7.34
N LEU A 285 10.47 -1.78 6.96
CA LEU A 285 10.07 -0.59 7.74
C LEU A 285 8.55 -0.46 7.84
N ALA A 286 7.82 -0.90 6.82
CA ALA A 286 6.36 -0.94 6.84
C ALA A 286 5.77 -1.76 8.00
N SER A 287 6.51 -2.73 8.55
CA SER A 287 6.09 -3.53 9.71
C SER A 287 6.50 -2.91 11.06
N GLN A 288 7.43 -1.96 11.04
CA GLN A 288 8.00 -1.29 12.21
C GLN A 288 7.43 0.12 12.42
N ASN A 289 6.30 0.44 11.77
CA ASN A 289 5.74 1.79 11.79
C ASN A 289 5.03 2.12 13.13
N GLU A 290 4.97 3.41 13.44
CA GLU A 290 4.34 3.94 14.65
C GLU A 290 2.81 3.86 14.64
N PHE A 291 2.19 3.64 13.48
CA PHE A 291 0.72 3.58 13.35
C PHE A 291 0.10 2.46 14.20
N MET A 292 0.86 1.43 14.57
CA MET A 292 0.41 0.48 15.59
C MET A 292 0.21 1.16 16.94
N GLY A 293 1.19 1.91 17.42
CA GLY A 293 1.12 2.66 18.68
C GLY A 293 0.00 3.71 18.67
N GLU A 294 -0.15 4.46 17.58
CA GLU A 294 -1.25 5.43 17.43
C GLU A 294 -2.63 4.76 17.51
N ARG A 295 -2.80 3.59 16.88
CA ARG A 295 -4.06 2.82 16.97
C ARG A 295 -4.32 2.34 18.38
N VAL A 296 -3.28 1.93 19.11
CA VAL A 296 -3.38 1.59 20.53
C VAL A 296 -3.80 2.81 21.34
N ASN A 297 -3.17 3.97 21.14
CA ASN A 297 -3.54 5.22 21.81
C ASN A 297 -5.00 5.59 21.57
N HIS A 298 -5.45 5.54 20.31
CA HIS A 298 -6.85 5.80 19.97
C HIS A 298 -7.82 4.82 20.66
N THR A 299 -7.43 3.54 20.76
CA THR A 299 -8.22 2.53 21.48
C THR A 299 -8.28 2.84 22.98
N LEU A 300 -7.16 3.23 23.58
CA LEU A 300 -7.08 3.58 25.01
C LEU A 300 -7.89 4.84 25.33
N GLN A 301 -7.92 5.83 24.43
CA GLN A 301 -8.72 7.05 24.58
C GLN A 301 -10.22 6.76 24.60
N LYS A 302 -10.70 5.74 23.87
CA LYS A 302 -12.11 5.33 23.87
C LYS A 302 -12.56 4.61 25.14
N ILE A 303 -11.64 4.22 26.01
CA ILE A 303 -11.98 3.52 27.25
C ILE A 303 -12.58 4.56 28.22
N PRO A 304 -13.84 4.39 28.65
CA PRO A 304 -14.45 5.32 29.60
C PRO A 304 -13.73 5.23 30.94
N THR A 305 -13.22 6.36 31.40
CA THR A 305 -12.54 6.52 32.70
C THR A 305 -13.47 7.09 33.77
N ASN A 306 -14.68 7.53 33.39
CA ASN A 306 -15.67 8.20 34.25
C ASN A 306 -15.04 9.35 35.06
N ASP A 307 -14.08 10.06 34.47
CA ASP A 307 -13.31 11.17 35.08
C ASP A 307 -12.52 10.81 36.35
N HIS A 308 -12.32 9.51 36.62
CA HIS A 308 -11.43 9.04 37.68
C HIS A 308 -9.96 9.10 37.24
N LEU A 309 -9.38 10.30 37.28
CA LEU A 309 -8.00 10.56 36.84
C LEU A 309 -6.98 9.61 37.48
N TRP A 310 -7.08 9.37 38.80
CA TRP A 310 -6.13 8.54 39.54
C TRP A 310 -6.23 7.03 39.25
N ASP A 311 -7.38 6.57 38.75
CA ASP A 311 -7.61 5.17 38.37
C ASP A 311 -7.52 4.95 36.86
N MET A 312 -7.22 6.01 36.09
CA MET A 312 -7.24 6.02 34.64
C MET A 312 -6.30 4.98 34.05
N ASP A 313 -5.04 4.99 34.47
CA ASP A 313 -4.00 4.11 33.90
C ASP A 313 -4.30 2.65 34.17
N TYR A 314 -4.67 2.33 35.41
CA TYR A 314 -5.08 0.98 35.81
C TYR A 314 -6.33 0.53 35.03
N THR A 315 -7.32 1.41 34.87
CA THR A 315 -8.55 1.10 34.13
C THR A 315 -8.25 0.83 32.66
N ARG A 316 -7.51 1.72 32.00
CA ARG A 316 -7.11 1.59 30.60
C ARG A 316 -6.33 0.30 30.37
N LEU A 317 -5.31 0.02 31.18
CA LEU A 317 -4.52 -1.20 31.09
C LEU A 317 -5.38 -2.46 31.32
N LYS A 318 -6.27 -2.44 32.30
CA LYS A 318 -7.14 -3.58 32.62
C LYS A 318 -8.11 -3.89 31.49
N GLN A 319 -8.75 -2.86 30.91
CA GLN A 319 -9.68 -3.07 29.80
C GLN A 319 -8.94 -3.48 28.52
N PHE A 320 -7.80 -2.85 28.22
CA PHE A 320 -6.97 -3.24 27.08
C PHE A 320 -6.51 -4.70 27.18
N THR A 321 -6.07 -5.12 28.38
CA THR A 321 -5.70 -6.52 28.65
C THR A 321 -6.87 -7.48 28.45
N ARG A 322 -8.07 -7.10 28.92
CA ARG A 322 -9.30 -7.90 28.73
C ARG A 322 -9.67 -8.03 27.26
N MET A 323 -9.57 -6.94 26.50
CA MET A 323 -9.75 -6.94 25.05
C MET A 323 -8.76 -7.88 24.38
N GLY A 324 -7.47 -7.78 24.70
CA GLY A 324 -6.44 -8.66 24.14
C GLY A 324 -6.70 -10.14 24.43
N ARG A 325 -7.10 -10.49 25.66
CA ARG A 325 -7.48 -11.87 26.00
C ARG A 325 -8.71 -12.35 25.22
N LEU A 326 -9.70 -11.49 25.03
CA LEU A 326 -10.89 -11.81 24.23
C LEU A 326 -10.52 -12.04 22.76
N SER A 327 -9.72 -11.15 22.16
CA SER A 327 -9.23 -11.29 20.79
C SER A 327 -8.41 -12.56 20.59
N ALA A 328 -7.52 -12.89 21.53
CA ALA A 328 -6.75 -14.14 21.50
C ALA A 328 -7.66 -15.38 21.53
N LYS A 329 -8.68 -15.38 22.41
CA LYS A 329 -9.68 -16.46 22.46
C LYS A 329 -10.50 -16.54 21.17
N LYS A 330 -10.79 -15.42 20.51
CA LYS A 330 -11.51 -15.42 19.21
C LYS A 330 -10.68 -16.06 18.10
N HIS A 331 -9.37 -15.83 18.08
CA HIS A 331 -8.48 -16.41 17.07
C HIS A 331 -8.33 -17.92 17.21
N ASP A 332 -8.29 -18.42 18.45
CA ASP A 332 -8.23 -19.87 18.69
C ASP A 332 -9.64 -20.46 18.85
N LYS A 333 -10.13 -21.08 17.78
CA LYS A 333 -11.45 -21.76 17.76
C LYS A 333 -11.58 -22.84 18.84
N GLN A 334 -10.48 -23.38 19.37
CA GLN A 334 -10.52 -24.38 20.44
C GLN A 334 -10.75 -23.76 21.83
N LEU A 335 -10.50 -22.45 21.98
CA LEU A 335 -10.65 -21.70 23.22
C LEU A 335 -11.97 -20.93 23.31
N LEU A 336 -12.82 -21.00 22.28
CA LEU A 336 -14.15 -20.40 22.26
C LEU A 336 -15.17 -21.29 22.97
N ASP A 337 -15.50 -20.94 24.21
CA ASP A 337 -16.62 -21.52 24.94
C ASP A 337 -17.97 -21.16 24.28
N GLY A 338 -19.01 -21.98 24.50
CA GLY A 338 -20.35 -21.78 23.90
C GLY A 338 -20.94 -20.36 24.03
N PRO A 339 -20.88 -19.69 25.20
CA PRO A 339 -21.37 -18.32 25.35
C PRO A 339 -20.53 -17.28 24.58
N LEU A 340 -19.21 -17.47 24.50
CA LEU A 340 -18.31 -16.58 23.78
C LEU A 340 -18.50 -16.71 22.27
N GLN A 341 -18.77 -17.93 21.78
CA GLN A 341 -19.10 -18.17 20.38
C GLN A 341 -20.44 -17.51 19.99
N ALA A 342 -21.44 -17.56 20.87
CA ALA A 342 -22.70 -16.84 20.65
C ALA A 342 -22.50 -15.32 20.60
N LEU A 343 -21.69 -14.77 21.51
CA LEU A 343 -21.35 -13.34 21.53
C LEU A 343 -20.54 -12.95 20.29
N ASP A 344 -19.58 -13.77 19.85
CA ASP A 344 -18.81 -13.51 18.64
C ASP A 344 -19.70 -13.49 17.40
N ASN A 345 -20.64 -14.42 17.27
CA ASN A 345 -21.62 -14.42 16.18
C ASN A 345 -22.54 -13.19 16.17
N ILE A 346 -22.78 -12.56 17.34
CA ILE A 346 -23.57 -11.33 17.46
C ILE A 346 -22.73 -10.11 17.09
N LEU A 347 -21.50 -10.03 17.61
CA LEU A 347 -20.59 -8.90 17.36
C LEU A 347 -20.06 -8.90 15.92
N ASN A 348 -19.77 -10.10 15.40
CA ASN A 348 -19.21 -10.35 14.09
C ASN A 348 -20.14 -11.33 13.34
N PRO A 349 -21.29 -10.87 12.85
CA PRO A 349 -22.17 -11.74 12.07
C PRO A 349 -21.38 -12.27 10.87
N VAL A 350 -21.14 -13.59 10.86
CA VAL A 350 -20.41 -14.24 9.78
C VAL A 350 -21.20 -14.02 8.49
N ASP A 351 -20.72 -13.10 7.67
CA ASP A 351 -21.26 -12.88 6.35
C ASP A 351 -20.94 -14.16 5.54
N PRO A 352 -21.93 -14.95 5.08
CA PRO A 352 -21.70 -16.26 4.45
C PRO A 352 -20.96 -16.18 3.09
N LYS A 353 -20.41 -15.02 2.76
CA LYS A 353 -19.69 -14.69 1.53
C LYS A 353 -18.16 -14.59 1.72
N THR A 354 -17.66 -14.67 2.95
CA THR A 354 -16.27 -14.29 3.29
C THR A 354 -15.36 -15.46 3.68
N VAL A 355 -15.88 -16.69 3.77
CA VAL A 355 -15.04 -17.86 4.07
C VAL A 355 -14.33 -18.36 2.81
N GLN A 356 -13.01 -18.18 2.78
CA GLN A 356 -12.09 -18.45 1.66
C GLN A 356 -11.39 -19.81 1.72
N ALA A 357 -11.72 -20.70 2.68
CA ALA A 357 -11.26 -22.08 2.56
C ALA A 357 -12.00 -22.73 1.37
N PRO A 358 -11.34 -23.58 0.56
CA PRO A 358 -12.03 -24.40 -0.43
C PRO A 358 -13.13 -25.16 0.30
N THR A 359 -14.38 -24.71 0.10
CA THR A 359 -15.52 -25.31 0.79
C THR A 359 -15.75 -26.64 0.10
N GLU A 360 -15.37 -27.72 0.76
CA GLU A 360 -15.80 -29.06 0.37
C GLU A 360 -17.32 -29.05 0.43
N LEU A 361 -17.93 -29.18 -0.75
CA LEU A 361 -19.39 -29.21 -0.87
C LEU A 361 -19.86 -30.62 -0.60
N ASP A 362 -20.76 -30.76 0.36
CA ASP A 362 -21.53 -31.99 0.55
C ASP A 362 -22.36 -32.29 -0.72
N GLU A 363 -22.68 -33.56 -0.97
CA GLU A 363 -23.35 -34.03 -2.20
C GLU A 363 -24.70 -33.31 -2.43
N GLU A 364 -25.43 -33.02 -1.35
CA GLU A 364 -26.68 -32.27 -1.41
C GLU A 364 -26.45 -30.80 -1.78
N GLN A 365 -25.37 -30.19 -1.29
CA GLN A 365 -25.00 -28.81 -1.60
C GLN A 365 -24.52 -28.69 -3.06
N LEU A 366 -23.76 -29.67 -3.54
CA LEU A 366 -23.33 -29.80 -4.93
C LEU A 366 -24.53 -29.94 -5.87
N ALA A 367 -25.47 -30.82 -5.55
CA ALA A 367 -26.70 -31.00 -6.33
C ALA A 367 -27.54 -29.72 -6.40
N LYS A 368 -27.72 -29.01 -5.27
CA LYS A 368 -28.41 -27.71 -5.21
C LYS A 368 -27.68 -26.64 -6.02
N PHE A 369 -26.34 -26.62 -6.00
CA PHE A 369 -25.54 -25.68 -6.78
C PHE A 369 -25.72 -25.90 -8.29
N LEU A 370 -25.61 -27.16 -8.74
CA LEU A 370 -25.78 -27.54 -10.14
C LEU A 370 -27.21 -27.28 -10.63
N ALA A 371 -28.23 -27.56 -9.83
CA ALA A 371 -29.62 -27.43 -10.24
C ALA A 371 -30.14 -25.97 -10.30
N LYS A 372 -29.77 -25.10 -9.35
CA LYS A 372 -30.37 -23.75 -9.22
C LYS A 372 -29.45 -22.58 -9.60
N LYS A 373 -28.13 -22.73 -9.52
CA LYS A 373 -27.18 -21.60 -9.58
C LYS A 373 -26.17 -21.69 -10.72
N SER A 374 -26.14 -22.81 -11.45
CA SER A 374 -25.22 -23.03 -12.55
C SER A 374 -25.85 -22.61 -13.89
N ARG A 375 -25.06 -21.96 -14.75
CA ARG A 375 -25.40 -21.64 -16.14
C ARG A 375 -24.36 -22.28 -17.05
N GLU A 376 -24.73 -22.51 -18.31
CA GLU A 376 -23.79 -22.99 -19.32
C GLU A 376 -22.66 -21.99 -19.53
N ILE A 377 -21.43 -22.52 -19.52
CA ILE A 377 -20.23 -21.73 -19.79
C ILE A 377 -20.07 -21.63 -21.30
N PRO A 378 -19.86 -20.42 -21.87
CA PRO A 378 -19.58 -20.28 -23.29
C PRO A 378 -18.40 -21.16 -23.73
N LEU A 379 -18.52 -21.83 -24.88
CA LEU A 379 -17.54 -22.80 -25.36
C LEU A 379 -16.11 -22.24 -25.42
N SER A 380 -15.95 -20.98 -25.84
CA SER A 380 -14.65 -20.29 -25.90
C SER A 380 -14.00 -20.12 -24.53
N ILE A 381 -14.78 -19.90 -23.47
CA ILE A 381 -14.27 -19.78 -22.10
C ILE A 381 -14.00 -21.18 -21.54
N TYR A 382 -14.87 -22.13 -21.86
CA TYR A 382 -14.72 -23.52 -21.44
C TYR A 382 -13.41 -24.15 -21.95
N THR A 383 -13.07 -23.93 -23.23
CA THR A 383 -11.79 -24.40 -23.80
C THR A 383 -10.59 -23.72 -23.12
N LEU A 384 -10.67 -22.41 -22.86
CA LEU A 384 -9.59 -21.70 -22.16
C LEU A 384 -9.36 -22.22 -20.73
N ILE A 385 -10.42 -22.60 -20.02
CA ILE A 385 -10.30 -23.20 -18.68
C ILE A 385 -9.66 -24.60 -18.77
N LEU A 386 -10.01 -25.40 -19.79
CA LEU A 386 -9.35 -26.69 -20.03
C LEU A 386 -7.86 -26.52 -20.33
N ASP A 387 -7.51 -25.59 -21.22
CA ASP A 387 -6.11 -25.32 -21.57
C ASP A 387 -5.30 -24.85 -20.35
N TYR A 388 -5.92 -24.03 -19.49
CA TYR A 388 -5.33 -23.62 -18.21
C TYR A 388 -5.10 -24.81 -17.27
N LEU A 389 -6.09 -25.69 -17.09
CA LEU A 389 -5.97 -26.85 -16.20
C LEU A 389 -4.87 -27.81 -16.70
N ALA A 390 -4.79 -28.04 -18.00
CA ALA A 390 -3.71 -28.80 -18.62
C ALA A 390 -2.33 -28.15 -18.37
N ALA A 391 -2.24 -26.81 -18.47
CA ALA A 391 -0.99 -26.08 -18.19
C ALA A 391 -0.54 -26.16 -16.72
N VAL A 392 -1.48 -26.31 -15.79
CA VAL A 392 -1.20 -26.51 -14.35
C VAL A 392 -0.89 -27.98 -14.02
N GLY A 393 -1.02 -28.90 -14.99
CA GLY A 393 -0.79 -30.33 -14.81
C GLY A 393 -2.02 -31.11 -14.32
N GLU A 394 -3.20 -30.49 -14.36
CA GLU A 394 -4.48 -31.12 -14.05
C GLU A 394 -5.21 -31.47 -15.36
N ASP A 395 -4.87 -32.61 -15.96
CA ASP A 395 -5.48 -33.06 -17.21
C ASP A 395 -6.96 -33.45 -17.02
N LYS A 396 -7.86 -32.50 -17.31
CA LYS A 396 -9.31 -32.73 -17.36
C LYS A 396 -9.78 -32.95 -18.80
N LEU A 397 -10.78 -33.82 -18.96
CA LEU A 397 -11.42 -34.14 -20.24
C LEU A 397 -12.53 -33.13 -20.57
N SER A 398 -12.70 -32.85 -21.86
CA SER A 398 -13.81 -32.03 -22.37
C SER A 398 -15.13 -32.79 -22.32
N PHE A 399 -16.16 -32.21 -21.69
CA PHE A 399 -17.54 -32.70 -21.74
C PHE A 399 -18.09 -32.78 -23.16
N TYR A 400 -17.71 -31.82 -24.02
CA TYR A 400 -18.13 -31.78 -25.42
C TYR A 400 -17.34 -32.74 -26.31
N GLY A 401 -16.39 -33.49 -25.74
CA GLY A 401 -15.48 -34.38 -26.45
C GLY A 401 -14.34 -33.64 -27.14
N THR A 402 -13.36 -34.41 -27.61
CA THR A 402 -12.25 -33.93 -28.44
C THR A 402 -12.44 -34.47 -29.86
N PRO A 403 -12.30 -33.63 -30.91
CA PRO A 403 -12.32 -34.10 -32.28
C PRO A 403 -11.02 -34.88 -32.56
N ASN A 404 -11.15 -36.09 -33.11
CA ASN A 404 -10.00 -36.84 -33.60
C ASN A 404 -9.50 -36.28 -34.96
N ALA A 405 -8.37 -36.79 -35.45
CA ALA A 405 -7.79 -36.36 -36.74
C ALA A 405 -8.73 -36.55 -37.96
N ALA A 406 -9.81 -37.32 -37.81
CA ALA A 406 -10.84 -37.54 -38.83
C ALA A 406 -12.11 -36.66 -38.62
N GLY A 407 -12.11 -35.75 -37.65
CA GLY A 407 -13.23 -34.85 -37.34
C GLY A 407 -14.38 -35.50 -36.57
N ILE A 408 -14.22 -36.74 -36.09
CA ILE A 408 -15.21 -37.44 -35.28
C ILE A 408 -14.97 -37.07 -33.81
N THR A 409 -15.96 -36.47 -33.17
CA THR A 409 -15.92 -36.11 -31.75
C THR A 409 -16.21 -37.34 -30.89
N THR A 410 -15.22 -37.79 -30.13
CA THR A 410 -15.42 -38.85 -29.13
C THR A 410 -15.79 -38.23 -27.79
N LEU A 411 -17.00 -38.55 -27.30
CA LEU A 411 -17.43 -38.15 -25.96
C LEU A 411 -16.75 -39.05 -24.91
N PRO A 412 -16.27 -38.48 -23.79
CA PRO A 412 -15.64 -39.25 -22.72
C PRO A 412 -16.65 -40.23 -22.08
N SER A 413 -16.17 -41.41 -21.68
CA SER A 413 -17.00 -42.42 -21.01
C SER A 413 -17.60 -41.86 -19.70
N PRO A 414 -18.87 -42.18 -19.35
CA PRO A 414 -19.48 -41.81 -18.08
C PRO A 414 -18.71 -42.28 -16.84
N ASP A 415 -17.83 -43.28 -16.98
CA ASP A 415 -17.04 -43.84 -15.88
C ASP A 415 -15.92 -42.88 -15.39
N HIS A 416 -15.56 -41.88 -16.20
CA HIS A 416 -14.53 -40.87 -15.88
C HIS A 416 -15.12 -39.51 -15.47
N ARG A 417 -16.33 -39.48 -14.90
CA ARG A 417 -17.05 -38.24 -14.52
C ARG A 417 -16.23 -37.26 -13.66
N SER A 418 -15.37 -37.74 -12.76
CA SER A 418 -14.49 -36.89 -11.95
C SER A 418 -13.36 -36.23 -12.76
N MET A 419 -13.01 -36.80 -13.91
CA MET A 419 -12.00 -36.27 -14.82
C MET A 419 -12.59 -35.31 -15.86
N ILE A 420 -13.92 -35.18 -15.96
CA ILE A 420 -14.58 -34.29 -16.93
C ILE A 420 -14.80 -32.91 -16.30
N LEU A 421 -14.39 -31.84 -16.98
CA LEU A 421 -14.72 -30.48 -16.57
C LEU A 421 -16.25 -30.25 -16.72
N PRO A 422 -16.96 -29.81 -15.66
CA PRO A 422 -18.40 -29.57 -15.77
C PRO A 422 -18.70 -28.44 -16.78
N PRO A 423 -19.67 -28.62 -17.71
CA PRO A 423 -20.03 -27.60 -18.70
C PRO A 423 -20.82 -26.42 -18.10
N ARG A 424 -21.22 -26.54 -16.83
CA ARG A 424 -22.02 -25.55 -16.12
C ARG A 424 -21.27 -25.02 -14.89
N GLY A 425 -21.28 -23.70 -14.74
CA GLY A 425 -20.65 -23.00 -13.64
C GLY A 425 -21.48 -21.82 -13.17
N ARG A 426 -21.14 -21.27 -12.01
CA ARG A 426 -21.79 -20.06 -11.50
C ARG A 426 -20.98 -18.83 -11.89
N ARG A 427 -21.55 -17.95 -12.71
CA ARG A 427 -20.96 -16.64 -13.00
C ARG A 427 -21.04 -15.74 -11.76
N ARG A 428 -19.95 -15.08 -11.41
CA ARG A 428 -19.87 -14.09 -10.33
C ARG A 428 -19.49 -12.73 -10.89
N HIS A 429 -19.91 -11.68 -10.18
CA HIS A 429 -19.54 -10.30 -10.46
C HIS A 429 -18.35 -9.82 -9.62
N LYS A 430 -18.11 -10.48 -8.48
CA LYS A 430 -17.02 -10.18 -7.55
C LYS A 430 -16.51 -11.42 -6.85
N PHE A 431 -15.25 -11.38 -6.44
CA PHE A 431 -14.61 -12.34 -5.55
C PHE A 431 -13.68 -11.59 -4.59
N HIS A 432 -13.28 -12.24 -3.50
CA HIS A 432 -12.40 -11.64 -2.50
C HIS A 432 -11.06 -12.37 -2.51
N VAL A 433 -9.95 -11.63 -2.33
CA VAL A 433 -8.59 -12.13 -2.10
C VAL A 433 -7.96 -11.25 -1.04
N ASP A 434 -7.42 -11.83 0.04
CA ASP A 434 -6.74 -11.11 1.13
C ASP A 434 -7.53 -9.90 1.67
N LYS A 435 -8.82 -10.13 1.97
CA LYS A 435 -9.81 -9.11 2.41
C LYS A 435 -10.16 -8.03 1.37
N ARG A 436 -9.58 -8.07 0.18
CA ARG A 436 -9.87 -7.11 -0.90
C ARG A 436 -10.90 -7.67 -1.86
N THR A 437 -11.80 -6.81 -2.31
CA THR A 437 -12.82 -7.17 -3.31
C THR A 437 -12.32 -6.89 -4.72
N TYR A 438 -12.35 -7.91 -5.57
CA TYR A 438 -12.09 -7.82 -7.01
C TYR A 438 -13.39 -8.00 -7.77
N SER A 439 -13.65 -7.11 -8.73
CA SER A 439 -14.91 -7.10 -9.47
C SER A 439 -14.68 -7.19 -10.98
N VAL A 440 -15.69 -7.65 -11.71
CA VAL A 440 -15.70 -7.59 -13.17
C VAL A 440 -15.72 -6.13 -13.62
N HIS A 441 -15.00 -5.81 -14.70
CA HIS A 441 -14.89 -4.46 -15.25
C HIS A 441 -16.24 -3.78 -15.52
N THR A 442 -17.23 -4.54 -16.02
CA THR A 442 -18.58 -4.04 -16.28
C THR A 442 -19.35 -3.68 -15.01
N SER A 443 -18.90 -4.16 -13.85
CA SER A 443 -19.53 -3.89 -12.55
C SER A 443 -18.81 -2.77 -11.82
N HIS A 444 -17.47 -2.77 -11.79
CA HIS A 444 -16.69 -1.69 -11.19
C HIS A 444 -15.29 -1.63 -11.81
N ALA A 445 -15.04 -0.59 -12.62
CA ALA A 445 -13.83 -0.46 -13.42
C ALA A 445 -12.55 -0.43 -12.56
N ALA A 446 -12.51 0.39 -11.51
CA ALA A 446 -11.29 0.58 -10.71
C ALA A 446 -10.87 -0.66 -9.91
N THR A 447 -11.81 -1.53 -9.52
CA THR A 447 -11.50 -2.79 -8.79
C THR A 447 -11.33 -3.99 -9.72
N SER A 448 -11.36 -3.76 -11.04
CA SER A 448 -11.19 -4.81 -12.05
C SER A 448 -9.75 -4.90 -12.58
N LEU A 449 -8.95 -3.87 -12.31
CA LEU A 449 -7.57 -3.77 -12.74
C LEU A 449 -6.67 -4.49 -11.74
N LEU A 450 -5.81 -5.39 -12.22
CA LEU A 450 -4.92 -6.15 -11.35
C LEU A 450 -3.59 -6.54 -12.01
N GLN A 451 -2.61 -6.77 -11.14
CA GLN A 451 -1.37 -7.48 -11.45
C GLN A 451 -1.51 -8.95 -11.04
N PHE A 452 -1.04 -9.88 -11.88
CA PHE A 452 -1.13 -11.31 -11.65
C PHE A 452 0.11 -12.05 -12.14
N TYR A 453 0.32 -13.27 -11.63
CA TYR A 453 1.32 -14.21 -12.14
C TYR A 453 0.77 -14.96 -13.36
N GLU A 454 1.56 -15.03 -14.43
CA GLU A 454 1.16 -15.76 -15.63
C GLU A 454 1.13 -17.28 -15.38
N PRO A 455 0.08 -17.98 -15.82
CA PRO A 455 0.02 -19.43 -15.75
C PRO A 455 1.01 -20.05 -16.75
N GLY A 456 1.96 -20.85 -16.28
CA GLY A 456 2.95 -21.52 -17.12
C GLY A 456 4.27 -21.84 -16.43
N VAL A 457 5.30 -22.12 -17.22
CA VAL A 457 6.61 -22.65 -16.78
C VAL A 457 7.37 -21.68 -15.86
N ASN A 458 7.13 -20.37 -15.97
CA ASN A 458 7.82 -19.34 -15.18
C ASN A 458 6.90 -18.74 -14.11
N PRO A 459 6.91 -19.25 -12.87
CA PRO A 459 6.02 -18.80 -11.78
C PRO A 459 6.28 -17.36 -11.31
N LYS A 460 7.33 -16.70 -11.81
CA LYS A 460 7.70 -15.31 -11.46
C LYS A 460 7.30 -14.29 -12.53
N GLN A 461 6.81 -14.72 -13.69
CA GLN A 461 6.39 -13.78 -14.73
C GLN A 461 5.12 -13.07 -14.27
N THR A 462 5.16 -11.73 -14.24
CA THR A 462 4.01 -10.91 -13.85
C THR A 462 3.45 -10.16 -15.04
N SER A 463 2.14 -10.05 -15.08
CA SER A 463 1.41 -9.32 -16.10
C SER A 463 0.31 -8.47 -15.47
N THR A 464 -0.18 -7.50 -16.24
CA THR A 464 -1.26 -6.60 -15.84
C THR A 464 -2.45 -6.79 -16.75
N GLY A 465 -3.67 -6.69 -16.22
CA GLY A 465 -4.85 -6.79 -17.05
C GLY A 465 -6.14 -6.41 -16.34
N VAL A 466 -7.24 -6.67 -17.04
CA VAL A 466 -8.60 -6.32 -16.64
C VAL A 466 -9.45 -7.58 -16.51
N ILE A 467 -10.18 -7.72 -15.41
CA ILE A 467 -11.14 -8.81 -15.20
C ILE A 467 -12.37 -8.64 -16.09
N ARG A 468 -12.60 -9.59 -17.00
CA ARG A 468 -13.77 -9.61 -17.88
C ARG A 468 -14.87 -10.56 -17.42
N ALA A 469 -14.52 -11.66 -16.76
CA ALA A 469 -15.50 -12.59 -16.20
C ALA A 469 -14.92 -13.37 -15.03
N ILE A 470 -15.80 -13.85 -14.14
CA ILE A 470 -15.45 -14.73 -13.03
C ILE A 470 -16.42 -15.91 -13.03
N TYR A 471 -15.90 -17.13 -12.97
CA TYR A 471 -16.66 -18.37 -12.92
C TYR A 471 -16.28 -19.19 -11.70
N GLN A 472 -17.28 -19.67 -10.98
CA GLN A 472 -17.11 -20.66 -9.91
C GLN A 472 -17.57 -22.02 -10.40
N ILE A 473 -16.67 -23.00 -10.36
CA ILE A 473 -16.91 -24.35 -10.87
C ILE A 473 -16.55 -25.34 -9.74
N PRO A 474 -17.46 -26.27 -9.40
CA PRO A 474 -17.13 -27.35 -8.48
C PRO A 474 -16.26 -28.37 -9.22
N LEU A 475 -15.02 -28.55 -8.77
CA LEU A 475 -14.09 -29.56 -9.25
C LEU A 475 -13.68 -30.42 -8.08
N ASP A 476 -13.87 -31.74 -8.19
CA ASP A 476 -13.51 -32.72 -7.15
C ASP A 476 -14.08 -32.33 -5.77
N ASN A 477 -15.37 -31.91 -5.75
CA ASN A 477 -16.11 -31.39 -4.58
C ASN A 477 -15.60 -30.07 -3.99
N ILE A 478 -14.60 -29.44 -4.60
CA ILE A 478 -14.07 -28.13 -4.21
C ILE A 478 -14.59 -27.04 -5.14
N LEU A 479 -15.15 -25.97 -4.56
CA LEU A 479 -15.60 -24.82 -5.34
C LEU A 479 -14.42 -23.92 -5.73
N ARG A 480 -13.88 -24.11 -6.92
CA ARG A 480 -12.78 -23.30 -7.47
C ARG A 480 -13.32 -22.06 -8.18
N THR A 481 -12.54 -20.97 -8.11
CA THR A 481 -12.88 -19.68 -8.74
C THR A 481 -11.88 -19.37 -9.84
N PHE A 482 -12.34 -19.41 -11.08
CA PHE A 482 -11.59 -19.05 -12.28
C PHE A 482 -11.90 -17.62 -12.70
N VAL A 483 -10.87 -16.83 -12.92
CA VAL A 483 -10.94 -15.42 -13.28
C VAL A 483 -10.42 -15.26 -14.71
N ILE A 484 -11.26 -14.73 -15.59
CA ILE A 484 -10.92 -14.48 -16.99
C ILE A 484 -10.43 -13.04 -17.11
N VAL A 485 -9.14 -12.89 -17.42
CA VAL A 485 -8.44 -11.62 -17.51
C VAL A 485 -8.01 -11.38 -18.94
N ARG A 486 -8.15 -10.15 -19.42
CA ARG A 486 -7.49 -9.71 -20.66
C ARG A 486 -6.27 -8.88 -20.33
N ARG A 487 -5.15 -9.20 -20.98
CA ARG A 487 -3.87 -8.51 -20.79
C ARG A 487 -3.93 -7.11 -21.37
N HIS A 488 -3.23 -6.20 -20.72
CA HIS A 488 -2.92 -4.90 -21.30
C HIS A 488 -1.83 -5.06 -22.36
N GLN A 489 -2.02 -4.45 -23.52
CA GLN A 489 -0.97 -4.38 -24.54
C GLN A 489 0.08 -3.35 -24.09
N PRO A 490 1.36 -3.74 -23.96
CA PRO A 490 2.40 -2.82 -23.53
C PRO A 490 2.66 -1.78 -24.61
N LEU A 491 2.60 -0.50 -24.24
CA LEU A 491 3.03 0.60 -25.10
C LEU A 491 4.43 1.01 -24.70
N ALA A 492 5.35 1.11 -25.67
CA ALA A 492 6.70 1.58 -25.41
C ALA A 492 6.67 3.07 -25.05
N ASP A 493 7.02 3.38 -23.81
CA ASP A 493 7.17 4.74 -23.31
C ASP A 493 8.62 4.91 -22.84
N PRO A 494 9.40 5.81 -23.46
CA PRO A 494 10.81 6.01 -23.11
C PRO A 494 11.01 6.35 -21.64
N PHE A 495 10.07 7.07 -21.01
CA PHE A 495 10.19 7.48 -19.62
C PHE A 495 10.14 6.25 -18.69
N TYR A 496 9.08 5.44 -18.79
CA TYR A 496 8.94 4.26 -17.94
C TYR A 496 9.98 3.17 -18.25
N GLY A 497 10.48 3.12 -19.49
CA GLY A 497 11.59 2.22 -19.86
C GLY A 497 12.89 2.55 -19.13
N ASN A 498 13.18 3.84 -18.93
CA ASN A 498 14.38 4.30 -18.22
C ASN A 498 14.22 4.25 -16.69
N HIS A 499 12.98 4.29 -16.18
CA HIS A 499 12.67 4.29 -14.75
C HIS A 499 11.80 3.09 -14.33
N PRO A 500 12.32 1.85 -14.36
CA PRO A 500 11.56 0.66 -14.01
C PRO A 500 11.06 0.66 -12.55
N GLY A 501 11.70 1.43 -11.66
CA GLY A 501 11.31 1.52 -10.25
C GLY A 501 10.06 2.36 -9.97
N PHE A 502 9.47 3.03 -10.97
CA PHE A 502 8.17 3.70 -10.87
C PHE A 502 6.99 2.75 -10.67
N GLN A 503 7.20 1.46 -10.93
CA GLN A 503 6.13 0.47 -10.90
C GLN A 503 4.92 0.90 -11.75
N THR A 504 5.20 1.57 -12.87
CA THR A 504 4.20 2.17 -13.76
C THR A 504 4.61 1.88 -15.20
N LYS A 505 3.62 1.71 -16.08
CA LYS A 505 3.85 1.59 -17.53
C LYS A 505 2.69 2.17 -18.32
N ALA A 506 2.97 2.58 -19.55
CA ALA A 506 1.95 2.92 -20.52
C ALA A 506 1.40 1.65 -21.18
N VAL A 507 0.08 1.62 -21.38
CA VAL A 507 -0.63 0.54 -22.06
C VAL A 507 -1.66 1.11 -23.02
N ASP A 508 -1.94 0.37 -24.08
CA ASP A 508 -3.02 0.70 -24.99
C ASP A 508 -4.39 0.52 -24.33
N SER A 509 -5.38 1.29 -24.77
CA SER A 509 -6.79 1.07 -24.46
C SER A 509 -7.31 -0.26 -25.01
N GLU A 510 -6.75 -0.71 -26.14
CA GLU A 510 -7.06 -2.01 -26.69
C GLU A 510 -6.38 -3.12 -25.90
N LEU A 511 -7.19 -3.95 -25.25
CA LEU A 511 -6.71 -5.15 -24.56
C LEU A 511 -6.32 -6.24 -25.57
N GLU A 512 -5.42 -7.14 -25.17
CA GLU A 512 -5.10 -8.31 -25.99
C GLU A 512 -6.36 -9.13 -26.29
N ALA A 513 -6.44 -9.63 -27.54
CA ALA A 513 -7.61 -10.37 -28.03
C ALA A 513 -7.80 -11.71 -27.30
N VAL A 514 -6.71 -12.37 -26.93
CA VAL A 514 -6.70 -13.67 -26.27
C VAL A 514 -6.83 -13.47 -24.76
N PRO A 515 -7.91 -13.96 -24.12
CA PRO A 515 -8.04 -13.91 -22.67
C PRO A 515 -7.19 -15.00 -22.02
N ILE A 516 -6.73 -14.73 -20.79
CA ILE A 516 -6.04 -15.68 -19.93
C ILE A 516 -6.95 -16.03 -18.75
N VAL A 517 -6.86 -17.29 -18.32
CA VAL A 517 -7.51 -17.76 -17.10
C VAL A 517 -6.50 -17.74 -15.97
N ILE A 518 -6.89 -17.19 -14.83
CA ILE A 518 -6.12 -17.25 -13.59
C ILE A 518 -7.01 -17.67 -12.42
N GLU A 519 -6.38 -18.10 -11.33
CA GLU A 519 -7.07 -18.37 -10.06
C GLU A 519 -6.74 -17.32 -8.99
N ALA A 520 -7.49 -17.37 -7.89
CA ALA A 520 -7.35 -16.41 -6.78
C ALA A 520 -5.91 -16.30 -6.23
N HIS A 521 -5.18 -17.42 -6.15
CA HIS A 521 -3.81 -17.45 -5.62
C HIS A 521 -2.76 -16.81 -6.56
N GLN A 522 -3.11 -16.57 -7.84
CA GLN A 522 -2.22 -15.94 -8.82
C GLN A 522 -2.40 -14.42 -8.87
N VAL A 523 -3.42 -13.87 -8.18
CA VAL A 523 -3.65 -12.43 -8.07
C VAL A 523 -2.62 -11.84 -7.11
N ILE A 524 -1.97 -10.75 -7.53
CA ILE A 524 -0.93 -10.08 -6.75
C ILE A 524 -1.51 -8.84 -6.07
N VAL A 525 -2.03 -7.89 -6.85
CA VAL A 525 -2.54 -6.62 -6.32
C VAL A 525 -3.51 -5.95 -7.29
N HIS A 526 -4.32 -5.02 -6.79
CA HIS A 526 -5.02 -4.06 -7.64
C HIS A 526 -4.06 -3.03 -8.27
N LEU A 527 -4.47 -2.45 -9.39
CA LEU A 527 -3.74 -1.36 -10.05
C LEU A 527 -4.48 -0.03 -9.85
N SER A 528 -3.73 1.07 -9.89
CA SER A 528 -4.28 2.38 -10.23
C SER A 528 -4.11 2.61 -11.73
N ALA A 529 -5.09 3.27 -12.35
CA ALA A 529 -4.99 3.63 -13.76
C ALA A 529 -5.52 5.04 -14.04
N TRP A 530 -4.88 5.71 -14.98
CA TRP A 530 -5.31 7.01 -15.48
C TRP A 530 -5.40 6.98 -17.00
N GLU A 531 -6.56 7.40 -17.53
CA GLU A 531 -6.85 7.43 -18.96
C GLU A 531 -6.42 8.77 -19.55
N LEU A 532 -5.66 8.73 -20.64
CA LEU A 532 -5.11 9.88 -21.33
C LEU A 532 -5.57 9.87 -22.80
N PRO A 533 -5.89 11.03 -23.38
CA PRO A 533 -6.12 11.12 -24.82
C PRO A 533 -4.78 11.00 -25.56
N GLY A 534 -4.61 9.96 -26.37
CA GLY A 534 -3.40 9.74 -27.18
C GLY A 534 -3.60 10.06 -28.67
N PRO A 535 -2.51 10.21 -29.44
CA PRO A 535 -2.57 10.58 -30.86
C PRO A 535 -3.23 9.52 -31.75
N ASN A 536 -3.19 8.24 -31.36
CA ASN A 536 -3.77 7.12 -32.10
C ASN A 536 -4.98 6.46 -31.38
N GLY A 537 -5.50 7.09 -30.33
CA GLY A 537 -6.53 6.52 -29.45
C GLY A 537 -6.25 6.79 -27.97
N PRO A 538 -7.16 6.42 -27.05
CA PRO A 538 -6.92 6.55 -25.62
C PRO A 538 -5.75 5.66 -25.17
N ILE A 539 -4.87 6.19 -24.33
CA ILE A 539 -3.75 5.50 -23.71
C ILE A 539 -4.04 5.42 -22.22
N HIS A 540 -3.73 4.30 -21.57
CA HIS A 540 -3.83 4.19 -20.11
C HIS A 540 -2.43 4.11 -19.52
N ARG A 541 -2.20 4.84 -18.43
CA ARG A 541 -1.06 4.60 -17.56
C ARG A 541 -1.53 3.75 -16.41
N VAL A 542 -0.87 2.61 -16.19
CA VAL A 542 -1.21 1.69 -15.10
C VAL A 542 -0.06 1.60 -14.12
N CYS A 543 -0.36 1.79 -12.83
CA CYS A 543 0.61 1.74 -11.75
C CYS A 543 0.26 0.61 -10.79
N TRP A 544 1.27 -0.20 -10.45
CA TRP A 544 1.19 -1.27 -9.46
C TRP A 544 1.94 -0.94 -8.17
N GLY A 545 2.21 0.34 -7.89
CA GLY A 545 2.84 0.82 -6.64
C GLY A 545 2.08 0.46 -5.36
N LEU A 546 0.83 -0.01 -5.49
CA LEU A 546 0.07 -0.64 -4.40
C LEU A 546 0.61 -2.03 -4.00
N ASN A 547 1.45 -2.65 -4.85
CA ASN A 547 2.12 -3.92 -4.59
C ASN A 547 3.23 -3.76 -3.55
N ARG A 548 2.83 -3.72 -2.29
CA ARG A 548 3.74 -3.59 -1.16
C ARG A 548 4.24 -4.94 -0.64
N GLY A 549 4.02 -6.04 -1.36
CA GLY A 549 4.50 -7.37 -0.95
C GLY A 549 3.88 -7.95 0.33
N ARG A 550 2.76 -7.39 0.81
CA ARG A 550 1.99 -7.92 1.95
C ARG A 550 1.46 -9.31 1.59
N ARG A 551 1.74 -10.32 2.42
CA ARG A 551 1.24 -11.69 2.30
C ARG A 551 0.54 -12.07 3.58
#